data_AF-A0A1W9RUK0-F1
#
_entry.id   AF-A0A1W9RUK0-F1
#
_cell.length_a   1.000
_cell.length_b   1.000
_cell.length_c   1.000
_cell.angle_alpha   90.00
_cell.angle_beta   90.00
_cell.angle_gamma   90.00
#
_symmetry.space_group_name_H-M   'P 1'
#
loop_
_entity.id
_entity.type
_entity.pdbx_description
1 polymer ?
#
loop_
_entity_poly.entity_id
_entity_poly.type
_entity_poly.pdbx_seq_one_letter_code
_entity_poly.pdbx_strand_id
1 'polypeptide(L)'
;AGKTRKLATARIEVEIKEPVKVKEGGFSIWIIVVIVAVVLAIVAYIIIRRRRPKEEKLPQTQVPLEEELLKKLKEAKQLEKENPDEFITRISTLTRRYIAREYDIPAEIASTEELVQALSELGVPSFSKFEWILTRLDKIKFAGHKLDTAETEELYGKLEAILEENLPKGGDNE
;
A
#
# COMPACT_ATOMS: atom_id res chain seq x y z
N ALA A 1 -20.33 37.28 -94.49
CA ALA A 1 -19.24 36.98 -93.55
C ALA A 1 -19.78 36.09 -92.43
N GLY A 2 -19.43 34.79 -92.42
CA GLY A 2 -19.87 33.86 -91.37
C GLY A 2 -18.64 33.20 -90.73
N LYS A 3 -18.39 33.47 -89.45
CA LYS A 3 -17.28 32.83 -88.69
C LYS A 3 -17.71 31.45 -88.22
N THR A 4 -17.11 30.40 -88.78
CA THR A 4 -17.19 29.04 -88.25
C THR A 4 -16.38 28.97 -86.96
N ARG A 5 -17.03 28.86 -85.81
CA ARG A 5 -16.35 28.52 -84.55
C ARG A 5 -16.27 27.00 -84.46
N LYS A 6 -15.07 26.45 -84.61
CA LYS A 6 -14.81 25.05 -84.28
C LYS A 6 -14.87 24.92 -82.75
N LEU A 7 -15.87 24.22 -82.24
CA LEU A 7 -15.94 23.82 -80.84
C LEU A 7 -14.94 22.69 -80.64
N ALA A 8 -13.88 22.96 -79.88
CA ALA A 8 -12.94 21.94 -79.45
C ALA A 8 -13.53 21.24 -78.23
N THR A 9 -14.09 20.05 -78.42
CA THR A 9 -14.53 19.18 -77.32
C THR A 9 -13.29 18.47 -76.76
N ALA A 10 -12.74 18.97 -75.65
CA ALA A 10 -11.74 18.24 -74.89
C ALA A 10 -12.44 17.07 -74.17
N ARG A 11 -12.22 15.84 -74.65
CA ARG A 11 -12.64 14.64 -73.90
C ARG A 11 -11.83 14.59 -72.61
N ILE A 12 -12.49 14.73 -71.47
CA ILE A 12 -11.85 14.53 -70.16
C ILE A 12 -11.70 13.03 -69.99
N GLU A 13 -10.47 12.55 -70.05
CA GLU A 13 -10.12 11.16 -69.76
C GLU A 13 -10.14 11.03 -68.23
N VAL A 14 -11.24 10.52 -67.70
CA VAL A 14 -11.36 10.24 -66.26
C VAL A 14 -10.61 8.95 -66.00
N GLU A 15 -9.36 9.08 -65.58
CA GLU A 15 -8.56 7.95 -65.10
C GLU A 15 -9.14 7.46 -63.76
N ILE A 16 -9.91 6.38 -63.84
CA ILE A 16 -10.50 5.72 -62.67
C ILE A 16 -9.34 5.05 -61.92
N LYS A 17 -8.84 5.72 -60.88
CA LYS A 17 -7.93 5.10 -59.91
C LYS A 17 -8.70 4.04 -59.13
N GLU A 18 -8.21 2.81 -59.18
CA GLU A 18 -8.76 1.69 -58.43
C GLU A 18 -8.89 2.03 -56.93
N PRO A 19 -9.95 1.58 -56.24
CA PRO A 19 -10.09 1.81 -54.81
C PRO A 19 -8.92 1.15 -54.07
N VAL A 20 -8.18 1.95 -53.31
CA VAL A 20 -7.11 1.47 -52.44
C VAL A 20 -7.69 0.44 -51.48
N LYS A 21 -7.32 -0.83 -51.65
CA LYS A 21 -7.63 -1.90 -50.69
C LYS A 21 -7.00 -1.52 -49.35
N VAL A 22 -7.83 -1.05 -48.42
CA VAL A 22 -7.43 -0.87 -47.02
C VAL A 22 -7.20 -2.26 -46.47
N LYS A 23 -5.94 -2.60 -46.22
CA LYS A 23 -5.52 -3.90 -45.69
C LYS A 23 -6.02 -4.00 -44.25
N GLU A 24 -7.15 -4.66 -44.05
CA GLU A 24 -7.67 -4.93 -42.72
C GLU A 24 -6.72 -5.86 -41.94
N GLY A 25 -6.44 -5.46 -40.69
CA GLY A 25 -6.42 -6.42 -39.58
C GLY A 25 -5.16 -7.26 -39.36
N GLY A 26 -3.97 -6.65 -39.37
CA GLY A 26 -2.75 -7.33 -38.88
C GLY A 26 -2.02 -6.60 -37.76
N PHE A 27 -2.15 -5.27 -37.67
CA PHE A 27 -1.35 -4.45 -36.75
C PHE A 27 -2.01 -4.20 -35.38
N SER A 28 -3.34 -4.35 -35.27
CA SER A 28 -4.06 -4.02 -34.04
C SER A 28 -3.73 -4.96 -32.87
N ILE A 29 -3.58 -6.26 -33.12
CA ILE A 29 -3.30 -7.24 -32.05
C ILE A 29 -1.88 -7.03 -31.50
N TRP A 30 -0.89 -6.79 -32.36
CA TRP A 30 0.49 -6.56 -31.93
C TRP A 30 0.64 -5.29 -31.10
N ILE A 31 -0.08 -4.22 -31.46
CA ILE A 31 -0.11 -2.98 -30.66
C ILE A 31 -0.72 -3.25 -29.28
N ILE A 32 -1.80 -4.02 -29.20
CA ILE A 32 -2.43 -4.40 -27.92
C ILE A 32 -1.46 -5.24 -27.08
N VAL A 33 -0.77 -6.21 -27.67
CA VAL A 33 0.23 -7.04 -26.96
C VAL A 33 1.38 -6.20 -26.41
N VAL A 34 1.88 -5.23 -27.19
CA VAL A 34 2.94 -4.31 -26.73
C VAL A 34 2.44 -3.44 -25.58
N ILE A 35 1.21 -2.92 -25.66
CA ILE A 35 0.61 -2.12 -24.57
C ILE A 35 0.49 -2.96 -23.29
N VAL A 36 0.00 -4.20 -23.40
CA VAL A 36 -0.12 -5.11 -22.25
C VAL A 36 1.25 -5.43 -21.65
N ALA A 37 2.26 -5.67 -22.49
CA ALA A 37 3.63 -5.93 -22.02
C ALA A 37 4.23 -4.73 -21.27
N VAL A 38 3.99 -3.50 -21.75
CA VAL A 38 4.43 -2.28 -21.09
C VAL A 38 3.72 -2.07 -19.75
N VAL A 39 2.41 -2.31 -19.69
CA VAL A 39 1.64 -2.25 -18.44
C VAL A 39 2.16 -3.28 -17.43
N LEU A 40 2.40 -4.53 -17.86
CA LEU A 40 2.99 -5.56 -17.00
C LEU A 40 4.40 -5.20 -16.53
N ALA A 41 5.22 -4.60 -17.38
CA ALA A 41 6.55 -4.12 -17.00
C ALA A 41 6.48 -2.98 -15.96
N ILE A 42 5.52 -2.06 -16.08
CA ILE A 42 5.29 -0.98 -15.12
C ILE A 42 4.78 -1.55 -13.79
N VAL A 43 3.83 -2.48 -13.83
CA VAL A 43 3.31 -3.15 -12.62
C VAL A 43 4.41 -3.95 -11.94
N ALA A 44 5.19 -4.74 -12.70
CA ALA A 44 6.34 -5.45 -12.17
C ALA A 44 7.40 -4.49 -11.62
N TYR A 45 7.66 -3.36 -12.29
CA TYR A 45 8.59 -2.34 -11.79
C TYR A 45 8.08 -1.69 -10.50
N ILE A 46 6.79 -1.41 -10.37
CA ILE A 46 6.17 -0.88 -9.14
C ILE A 46 6.22 -1.92 -8.03
N ILE A 47 5.92 -3.19 -8.32
CA ILE A 47 6.01 -4.29 -7.35
C ILE A 47 7.46 -4.47 -6.91
N ILE A 48 8.42 -4.52 -7.84
CA ILE A 48 9.84 -4.66 -7.54
C ILE A 48 10.36 -3.41 -6.81
N ARG A 49 9.85 -2.21 -7.10
CA ARG A 49 10.21 -0.96 -6.41
C ARG A 49 9.56 -0.84 -5.03
N ARG A 50 8.35 -1.36 -4.82
CA ARG A 50 7.74 -1.56 -3.49
C ARG A 50 8.48 -2.65 -2.70
N ARG A 51 8.97 -3.68 -3.39
CA ARG A 51 9.82 -4.75 -2.85
C ARG A 51 11.30 -4.36 -2.78
N ARG A 52 11.69 -3.14 -3.17
CA ARG A 52 13.07 -2.69 -2.92
C ARG A 52 13.17 -2.48 -1.42
N PRO A 53 14.09 -3.18 -0.74
CA PRO A 53 14.24 -3.06 0.69
C PRO A 53 14.69 -1.63 0.95
N LYS A 54 13.80 -0.80 1.49
CA LYS A 54 14.23 0.26 2.40
C LYS A 54 15.05 -0.46 3.46
N GLU A 55 16.33 -0.12 3.50
CA GLU A 55 17.31 -0.50 4.51
C GLU A 55 16.60 -0.60 5.86
N GLU A 56 16.30 -1.82 6.30
CA GLU A 56 17.05 -2.51 7.33
C GLU A 56 16.82 -4.02 7.11
N LYS A 57 17.79 -4.68 6.48
CA LYS A 57 18.08 -6.07 6.85
C LYS A 57 18.60 -6.02 8.29
N LEU A 58 17.71 -5.91 9.27
CA LEU A 58 17.99 -6.50 10.56
C LEU A 58 18.20 -7.99 10.28
N PRO A 59 19.34 -8.57 10.69
CA PRO A 59 19.65 -9.95 10.38
C PRO A 59 18.47 -10.81 10.83
N GLN A 60 18.05 -11.70 9.93
CA GLN A 60 17.10 -12.76 10.19
C GLN A 60 17.52 -13.48 11.47
N THR A 61 16.95 -13.04 12.59
CA THR A 61 16.76 -13.90 13.74
C THR A 61 15.44 -14.57 13.43
N GLN A 62 15.43 -15.90 13.49
CA GLN A 62 14.28 -16.78 13.18
C GLN A 62 13.12 -16.62 14.18
N VAL A 63 13.04 -15.47 14.84
CA VAL A 63 12.04 -15.12 15.83
C VAL A 63 10.90 -14.44 15.08
N PRO A 64 9.66 -14.95 15.19
CA PRO A 64 8.47 -14.27 14.70
C PRO A 64 8.48 -12.80 15.09
N LEU A 65 8.03 -11.94 14.18
CA LEU A 65 7.95 -10.50 14.42
C LEU A 65 7.21 -10.20 15.73
N GLU A 66 6.16 -10.98 15.98
CA GLU A 66 5.27 -10.91 17.13
C GLU A 66 6.03 -11.21 18.43
N GLU A 67 6.88 -12.22 18.44
CA GLU A 67 7.71 -12.57 19.61
C GLU A 67 8.72 -11.47 19.96
N GLU A 68 9.36 -10.88 18.95
CA GLU A 68 10.28 -9.75 19.14
C GLU A 68 9.53 -8.53 19.72
N LEU A 69 8.35 -8.24 19.18
CA LEU A 69 7.53 -7.11 19.62
C LEU A 69 6.94 -7.35 21.01
N LEU A 70 6.52 -8.58 21.34
CA LEU A 70 6.03 -8.96 22.67
C LEU A 70 7.12 -8.80 23.72
N LYS A 71 8.36 -9.19 23.41
CA LYS A 71 9.49 -8.97 24.32
C LYS A 71 9.70 -7.48 24.59
N LYS A 72 9.72 -6.66 23.53
CA LYS A 72 9.87 -5.20 23.67
C LYS A 72 8.68 -4.55 24.39
N LEU A 73 7.48 -5.08 24.21
CA LEU A 73 6.28 -4.63 24.90
C LEU A 73 6.39 -4.90 26.41
N LYS A 74 6.85 -6.09 26.80
CA LYS A 74 7.12 -6.45 28.21
C LYS A 74 8.21 -5.58 28.83
N GLU A 75 9.27 -5.29 28.10
CA GLU A 75 10.31 -4.35 28.53
C GLU A 75 9.75 -2.93 28.71
N ALA A 76 8.87 -2.48 27.82
CA ALA A 76 8.21 -1.18 27.96
C ALA A 76 7.35 -1.12 29.23
N LYS A 77 6.60 -2.18 29.57
CA LYS A 77 5.77 -2.23 30.79
C LYS A 77 6.56 -2.00 32.08
N GLN A 78 7.82 -2.42 32.13
CA GLN A 78 8.68 -2.17 33.30
C GLN A 78 8.96 -0.67 33.52
N LEU A 79 8.98 0.11 32.44
CA LEU A 79 9.25 1.53 32.46
C LEU A 79 8.00 2.37 32.74
N GLU A 80 6.80 1.78 32.73
CA GLU A 80 5.53 2.48 32.91
C GLU A 80 5.51 3.33 34.19
N LYS A 81 6.03 2.78 35.30
CA LYS A 81 6.03 3.46 36.61
C LYS A 81 7.11 4.53 36.74
N GLU A 82 8.24 4.34 36.07
CA GLU A 82 9.40 5.25 36.17
C GLU A 82 9.31 6.38 35.15
N ASN A 83 8.83 6.08 33.95
CA ASN A 83 8.78 6.99 32.81
C ASN A 83 7.55 6.72 31.91
N PRO A 84 6.36 7.24 32.29
CA PRO A 84 5.12 6.99 31.53
C PRO A 84 5.18 7.56 30.11
N ASP A 85 5.87 8.68 29.89
CA ASP A 85 6.00 9.29 28.57
C ASP A 85 6.83 8.42 27.60
N GLU A 86 7.88 7.78 28.13
CA GLU A 86 8.68 6.82 27.37
C GLU A 86 7.87 5.55 27.06
N PHE A 87 7.09 5.05 28.02
CA PHE A 87 6.19 3.93 27.78
C PHE A 87 5.26 4.20 26.60
N ILE A 88 4.61 5.37 26.55
CA ILE A 88 3.71 5.75 25.45
C ILE A 88 4.43 5.90 24.12
N THR A 89 5.64 6.44 24.14
CA THR A 89 6.47 6.52 22.95
C THR A 89 6.78 5.12 22.41
N ARG A 90 7.14 4.18 23.29
CA ARG A 90 7.41 2.78 22.94
C ARG A 90 6.17 2.06 22.41
N ILE A 91 5.02 2.15 23.08
CA ILE A 91 3.74 1.58 22.61
C ILE A 91 3.39 2.08 21.22
N SER A 92 3.51 3.39 20.99
CA SER A 92 3.23 3.98 19.68
C SER A 92 4.18 3.47 18.60
N THR A 93 5.46 3.29 18.94
CA THR A 93 6.48 2.81 18.00
C THR A 93 6.24 1.35 17.64
N LEU A 94 5.95 0.51 18.66
CA LEU A 94 5.65 -0.90 18.47
C LEU A 94 4.39 -1.11 17.64
N THR A 95 3.32 -0.36 17.93
CA THR A 95 2.05 -0.43 17.17
C THR A 95 2.27 -0.08 15.70
N ARG A 96 2.94 1.04 15.43
CA ARG A 96 3.22 1.47 14.04
C ARG A 96 4.16 0.51 13.32
N ARG A 97 5.19 0.00 14.01
CA ARG A 97 6.10 -1.01 13.44
C ARG A 97 5.39 -2.32 13.09
N TYR A 98 4.48 -2.78 13.95
CA TYR A 98 3.66 -3.96 13.67
C TYR A 98 2.82 -3.74 12.41
N ILE A 99 2.05 -2.66 12.37
CA ILE A 99 1.19 -2.33 11.22
C ILE A 99 2.02 -2.21 9.93
N ALA A 100 3.20 -1.60 10.00
CA ALA A 100 4.04 -1.42 8.83
C ALA A 100 4.58 -2.73 8.25
N ARG A 101 4.94 -3.68 9.12
CA ARG A 101 5.48 -4.96 8.68
C ARG A 101 4.38 -5.93 8.27
N GLU A 102 3.27 -5.98 9.00
CA GLU A 102 2.19 -6.93 8.76
C GLU A 102 1.34 -6.55 7.55
N TYR A 103 1.00 -5.27 7.41
CA TYR A 103 0.04 -4.80 6.41
C TYR A 103 0.69 -4.00 5.26
N ASP A 104 2.03 -3.91 5.21
CA ASP A 104 2.79 -3.14 4.20
C ASP A 104 2.35 -1.65 4.09
N ILE A 105 1.93 -1.07 5.22
CA ILE A 105 1.50 0.33 5.34
C ILE A 105 2.69 1.19 5.82
N PRO A 106 2.97 2.37 5.25
CA PRO A 106 4.06 3.23 5.72
C PRO A 106 3.70 3.96 7.04
N ALA A 107 3.49 3.20 8.12
CA ALA A 107 2.94 3.67 9.39
C ALA A 107 3.84 4.67 10.15
N GLU A 108 5.12 4.79 9.80
CA GLU A 108 6.04 5.75 10.44
C GLU A 108 5.79 7.19 9.97
N ILE A 109 5.33 7.37 8.74
CA ILE A 109 5.08 8.68 8.12
C ILE A 109 3.61 8.99 7.96
N ALA A 110 2.74 7.98 8.00
CA ALA A 110 1.30 8.16 7.89
C ALA A 110 0.72 8.83 9.15
N SER A 111 -0.25 9.71 8.95
CA SER A 111 -1.05 10.26 10.04
C SER A 111 -1.90 9.18 10.69
N THR A 112 -2.37 9.42 11.91
CA THR A 112 -3.27 8.49 12.62
C THR A 112 -4.54 8.21 11.81
N GLU A 113 -5.13 9.24 11.19
CA GLU A 113 -6.34 9.12 10.36
C GLU A 113 -6.08 8.29 9.09
N GLU A 114 -4.96 8.54 8.40
CA GLU A 114 -4.56 7.77 7.21
C GLU A 114 -4.32 6.29 7.54
N LEU A 115 -3.71 6.01 8.69
CA LEU A 115 -3.49 4.66 9.19
C LEU A 115 -4.81 3.93 9.47
N VAL A 116 -5.73 4.57 10.19
CA VAL A 116 -7.04 3.99 10.51
C VAL A 116 -7.82 3.74 9.22
N GLN A 117 -7.82 4.70 8.29
CA GLN A 117 -8.48 4.50 6.99
C GLN A 117 -7.89 3.31 6.22
N ALA A 118 -6.55 3.23 6.12
CA ALA A 118 -5.89 2.13 5.43
C ALA A 118 -6.20 0.76 6.06
N LEU A 119 -6.23 0.67 7.39
CA LEU A 119 -6.59 -0.57 8.10
C LEU A 119 -8.06 -0.96 7.88
N SER A 120 -8.95 0.03 7.80
CA SER A 120 -10.38 -0.18 7.49
C SER A 120 -10.56 -0.71 6.07
N GLU A 121 -9.89 -0.11 5.09
CA GLU A 121 -9.93 -0.53 3.68
C GLU A 121 -9.39 -1.95 3.48
N LEU A 122 -8.40 -2.36 4.28
CA LEU A 122 -7.82 -3.69 4.24
C LEU A 122 -8.67 -4.76 4.96
N GLY A 123 -9.67 -4.35 5.75
CA GLY A 123 -10.55 -5.27 6.47
C GLY A 123 -9.85 -6.07 7.57
N VAL A 124 -8.91 -5.44 8.29
CA VAL A 124 -8.11 -6.11 9.32
C VAL A 124 -9.00 -6.65 10.45
N PRO A 125 -8.87 -7.94 10.86
CA PRO A 125 -9.69 -8.52 11.92
C PRO A 125 -9.63 -7.76 13.26
N SER A 126 -8.47 -7.21 13.59
CA SER A 126 -8.22 -6.44 14.82
C SER A 126 -8.36 -4.91 14.63
N PHE A 127 -9.06 -4.47 13.58
CA PHE A 127 -9.25 -3.06 13.23
C PHE A 127 -9.69 -2.20 14.42
N SER A 128 -10.73 -2.63 15.15
CA SER A 128 -11.28 -1.87 16.29
C SER A 128 -10.27 -1.68 17.42
N LYS A 129 -9.37 -2.65 17.64
CA LYS A 129 -8.30 -2.54 18.63
C LYS A 129 -7.23 -1.54 18.14
N PHE A 130 -6.84 -1.60 16.86
CA PHE A 130 -5.88 -0.65 16.28
C PHE A 130 -6.40 0.78 16.30
N GLU A 131 -7.63 1.00 15.86
CA GLU A 131 -8.29 2.30 15.88
C GLU A 131 -8.26 2.89 17.29
N TRP A 132 -8.70 2.10 18.29
CA TRP A 132 -8.70 2.54 19.68
C TRP A 132 -7.30 2.93 20.18
N ILE A 133 -6.27 2.09 19.92
CA ILE A 133 -4.89 2.35 20.33
C ILE A 133 -4.38 3.63 19.66
N LEU A 134 -4.52 3.74 18.35
CA LEU A 134 -3.98 4.86 17.57
C LEU A 134 -4.63 6.18 17.97
N THR A 135 -5.96 6.24 18.09
CA THR A 135 -6.67 7.45 18.51
C THR A 135 -6.30 7.87 19.93
N ARG A 136 -6.10 6.90 20.85
CA ARG A 136 -5.70 7.21 22.22
C ARG A 136 -4.29 7.78 22.29
N LEU A 137 -3.34 7.17 21.57
CA LEU A 137 -1.96 7.66 21.46
C LEU A 137 -1.88 9.06 20.86
N ASP A 138 -2.71 9.35 19.86
CA ASP A 138 -2.79 10.66 19.20
C ASP A 138 -3.25 11.75 20.17
N LYS A 139 -4.32 11.48 20.94
CA LYS A 139 -4.81 12.39 22.00
C LYS A 139 -3.74 12.71 23.04
N ILE A 140 -2.90 11.74 23.41
CA ILE A 140 -1.82 11.97 24.38
C ILE A 140 -0.74 12.87 23.77
N LYS A 141 -0.28 12.53 22.57
CA LYS A 141 0.83 13.21 21.89
C LYS A 141 0.50 14.63 21.46
N PHE A 142 -0.76 14.91 21.13
CA PHE A 142 -1.15 16.20 20.54
C PHE A 142 -2.13 17.00 21.41
N ALA A 143 -2.98 16.35 22.21
CA ALA A 143 -3.98 17.05 23.05
C ALA A 143 -3.55 17.23 24.51
N GLY A 144 -2.34 16.79 24.89
CA GLY A 144 -1.82 16.93 26.26
C GLY A 144 -2.56 16.06 27.29
N HIS A 145 -3.24 15.01 26.82
CA HIS A 145 -3.98 14.08 27.68
C HIS A 145 -3.00 13.22 28.50
N LYS A 146 -3.18 13.17 29.83
CA LYS A 146 -2.47 12.21 30.68
C LYS A 146 -3.30 10.95 30.82
N LEU A 147 -2.70 9.78 30.56
CA LEU A 147 -3.37 8.52 30.84
C LEU A 147 -3.50 8.32 32.35
N ASP A 148 -4.64 7.76 32.75
CA ASP A 148 -4.72 7.09 34.04
C ASP A 148 -4.12 5.68 33.95
N THR A 149 -3.94 5.04 35.10
CA THR A 149 -3.38 3.69 35.17
C THR A 149 -4.24 2.65 34.46
N ALA A 150 -5.57 2.84 34.42
CA ALA A 150 -6.48 1.89 33.79
C ALA A 150 -6.38 1.95 32.26
N GLU A 151 -6.32 3.14 31.68
CA GLU A 151 -6.15 3.34 30.24
C GLU A 151 -4.78 2.88 29.75
N THR A 152 -3.75 2.99 30.60
CA THR A 152 -2.39 2.51 30.31
C THR A 152 -2.34 0.99 30.25
N GLU A 153 -2.96 0.31 31.22
CA GLU A 153 -3.11 -1.15 31.21
C GLU A 153 -3.99 -1.63 30.04
N GLU A 154 -5.03 -0.87 29.68
CA GLU A 154 -5.86 -1.19 28.51
C GLU A 154 -5.08 -1.05 27.20
N LEU A 155 -4.25 -0.02 27.04
CA LEU A 155 -3.33 0.13 25.90
C LEU A 155 -2.38 -1.06 25.78
N TYR A 156 -1.75 -1.43 26.90
CA TYR A 156 -0.86 -2.58 26.95
C TYR A 156 -1.59 -3.87 26.56
N GLY A 157 -2.72 -4.16 27.20
CA GLY A 157 -3.46 -5.41 27.02
C GLY A 157 -4.04 -5.55 25.61
N LYS A 158 -4.52 -4.47 24.99
CA LYS A 158 -5.00 -4.53 23.60
C LYS A 158 -3.85 -4.81 22.62
N LEU A 159 -2.69 -4.18 22.80
CA LEU A 159 -1.54 -4.43 21.94
C LEU A 159 -0.98 -5.84 22.14
N GLU A 160 -0.89 -6.32 23.38
CA GLU A 160 -0.50 -7.69 23.71
C GLU A 160 -1.44 -8.70 23.04
N ALA A 161 -2.76 -8.51 23.18
CA ALA A 161 -3.75 -9.39 22.56
C ALA A 161 -3.63 -9.44 21.02
N ILE A 162 -3.35 -8.30 20.37
CA ILE A 162 -3.10 -8.28 18.91
C ILE A 162 -1.88 -9.12 18.56
N LEU A 163 -0.79 -8.97 19.31
CA LEU A 163 0.44 -9.69 19.01
C LEU A 163 0.29 -11.19 19.30
N GLU A 164 -0.43 -11.56 20.38
CA GLU A 164 -0.70 -12.95 20.73
C GLU A 164 -1.64 -13.65 19.76
N GLU A 165 -2.69 -12.95 19.28
CA GLU A 165 -3.63 -13.48 18.28
C GLU A 165 -2.94 -13.80 16.95
N ASN A 166 -1.91 -13.04 16.61
CA ASN A 166 -1.16 -13.17 15.36
C ASN A 166 0.17 -13.92 15.51
N LEU A 167 0.49 -14.44 16.71
CA LEU A 167 1.63 -15.35 16.87
C LEU A 167 1.44 -16.53 15.91
N PRO A 168 2.43 -16.87 15.07
CA PRO A 168 2.38 -18.09 14.29
C PRO A 168 2.29 -19.23 15.30
N LYS A 169 1.13 -19.86 15.42
CA LYS A 169 0.98 -21.12 16.15
C LYS A 169 1.96 -22.07 15.49
N GLY A 170 3.07 -22.33 16.18
CA GLY A 170 4.10 -23.23 15.70
C GLY A 170 3.41 -24.46 15.14
N GLY A 171 3.68 -24.77 13.87
CA GLY A 171 2.99 -25.83 13.14
C GLY A 171 2.87 -27.06 14.02
N ASP A 172 1.65 -27.33 14.46
CA ASP A 172 1.29 -28.61 15.03
C ASP A 172 1.54 -29.62 13.91
N ASN A 173 2.49 -30.50 14.19
CA ASN A 173 2.85 -31.62 13.34
C ASN A 173 1.60 -32.39 12.92
N GLU A 174 1.39 -32.53 11.61
CA GLU A 174 0.73 -33.70 11.04
C GLU A 174 1.46 -34.15 9.77
#